data_AF-A0A852NB62-F1
#
_entry.id   AF-A0A852NB62-F1
#
_cell.length_a   1.000
_cell.length_b   1.000
_cell.length_c   1.000
_cell.angle_alpha   90.00
_cell.angle_beta   90.00
_cell.angle_gamma   90.00
#
_symmetry.space_group_name_H-M   'P 1'
#
loop_
_entity.id
_entity.type
_entity.pdbx_description
1 polymer ?
#
loop_
_entity_poly.entity_id
_entity_poly.type
_entity_poly.pdbx_seq_one_letter_code
_entity_poly.pdbx_strand_id
1 'polypeptide(L)'
;AVDETELLQKLYSLLEAKEFKTRMEGVALLLDLCQKSPQLVVSNIFQIFDSFVPRICDSHKKVKQQALEVLASVIDTLRDGLNPVLICLVEAITKNLNSKHAGIYAA
;
A
#
# COMPACT_ATOMS: atom_id res chain seq x y z
N ALA A 1 23.94 -3.97 8.01
CA ALA A 1 22.48 -4.14 7.96
C ALA A 1 21.89 -2.78 7.66
N VAL A 2 20.92 -2.68 6.74
CA VAL A 2 20.15 -1.44 6.63
C VAL A 2 19.29 -1.33 7.89
N ASP A 3 19.24 -0.15 8.50
CA ASP A 3 18.41 0.08 9.68
C ASP A 3 16.92 -0.04 9.27
N GLU A 4 16.21 -0.98 9.89
CA GLU A 4 14.78 -1.20 9.64
C GLU A 4 13.97 0.08 9.91
N THR A 5 14.40 0.89 10.88
CA THR A 5 13.79 2.18 11.21
C THR A 5 13.94 3.17 10.05
N GLU A 6 15.13 3.23 9.44
CA GLU A 6 15.40 4.10 8.30
C GLU A 6 14.59 3.68 7.08
N LEU A 7 14.45 2.36 6.85
CA LEU A 7 13.61 1.82 5.78
C LEU A 7 12.14 2.19 5.96
N LEU A 8 11.60 2.07 7.17
CA LEU A 8 10.22 2.44 7.46
C LEU A 8 10.01 3.96 7.33
N GLN A 9 10.93 4.78 7.84
CA GLN A 9 10.87 6.23 7.66
C GLN A 9 10.89 6.65 6.18
N LYS A 10 11.73 5.99 5.39
CA LYS A 10 11.76 6.18 3.93
C LYS A 10 10.43 5.79 3.30
N LEU A 11 9.87 4.64 3.66
CA LEU A 11 8.56 4.19 3.17
C LEU A 11 7.48 5.23 3.45
N TYR A 12 7.35 5.70 4.70
CA TYR A 12 6.34 6.69 5.08
C TYR A 12 6.53 8.01 4.31
N SER A 13 7.76 8.50 4.22
CA SER A 13 8.09 9.73 3.49
C SER A 13 7.71 9.64 2.00
N LEU A 14 7.94 8.48 1.38
CA LEU A 14 7.57 8.25 -0.01
C LEU A 14 6.05 8.17 -0.19
N LEU A 15 5.37 7.39 0.66
CA LEU A 15 3.92 7.24 0.59
C LEU A 15 3.23 8.59 0.76
N GLU A 16 3.69 9.45 1.66
CA GLU A 16 3.06 10.74 2.00
C GLU A 16 3.51 11.92 1.11
N ALA A 17 4.37 11.66 0.12
CA ALA A 17 4.92 12.70 -0.74
C ALA A 17 3.84 13.46 -1.55
N LYS A 18 4.10 14.76 -1.78
CA LYS A 18 3.23 15.60 -2.62
C LYS A 18 3.22 15.15 -4.09
N GLU A 19 4.38 14.76 -4.60
CA GLU A 19 4.56 14.33 -5.98
C GLU A 19 4.03 12.91 -6.20
N PHE A 20 3.17 12.74 -7.20
CA PHE A 20 2.54 11.44 -7.45
C PHE A 20 3.57 10.36 -7.80
N LYS A 21 4.66 10.72 -8.50
CA LYS A 21 5.74 9.77 -8.86
C LYS A 21 6.43 9.22 -7.61
N THR A 22 6.71 10.08 -6.64
CA THR A 22 7.31 9.68 -5.37
C THR A 22 6.37 8.79 -4.56
N ARG A 23 5.05 9.04 -4.60
CA ARG A 23 4.08 8.10 -4.00
C ARG A 23 4.09 6.74 -4.68
N MET A 24 4.23 6.69 -6.01
CA MET A 24 4.35 5.42 -6.75
C MET A 24 5.61 4.64 -6.35
N GLU A 25 6.72 5.34 -6.08
CA GLU A 25 7.94 4.71 -5.52
C GLU A 25 7.70 4.15 -4.12
N GLY A 26 6.93 4.84 -3.27
CA GLY A 26 6.52 4.33 -1.96
C GLY A 26 5.66 3.07 -2.06
N VAL A 27 4.71 3.04 -2.99
CA VAL A 27 3.88 1.85 -3.26
C VAL A 27 4.73 0.67 -3.76
N ALA A 28 5.70 0.93 -4.64
CA ALA A 28 6.64 -0.09 -5.11
C ALA A 28 7.56 -0.60 -3.99
N LEU A 29 8.03 0.28 -3.10
CA LEU A 29 8.83 -0.10 -1.94
C LEU A 29 8.03 -0.96 -0.96
N LEU A 30 6.74 -0.68 -0.75
CA LEU A 30 5.89 -1.52 0.10
C LEU A 30 5.82 -2.95 -0.45
N LEU A 31 5.62 -3.11 -1.77
CA LEU A 31 5.63 -4.44 -2.39
C LEU A 31 6.94 -5.19 -2.12
N ASP A 32 8.08 -4.51 -2.30
CA ASP A 32 9.41 -5.07 -2.05
C ASP A 32 9.57 -5.53 -0.58
N LEU A 33 9.10 -4.71 0.36
CA LEU A 33 9.14 -5.02 1.80
C LEU A 33 8.24 -6.20 2.15
N CYS A 34 7.03 -6.28 1.59
CA CYS A 34 6.15 -7.43 1.77
C CYS A 34 6.81 -8.72 1.28
N GLN A 35 7.51 -8.68 0.14
CA GLN A 35 8.17 -9.85 -0.45
C GLN A 35 9.45 -10.27 0.27
N LYS A 36 10.29 -9.31 0.67
CA LYS A 36 11.61 -9.58 1.25
C LYS A 36 11.60 -9.70 2.77
N SER A 37 10.74 -8.93 3.43
CA SER A 37 10.69 -8.79 4.89
C SER A 37 9.26 -8.77 5.42
N PRO A 38 8.42 -9.78 5.14
CA PRO A 38 7.01 -9.79 5.54
C PRO A 38 6.80 -9.62 7.05
N GLN A 39 7.71 -10.14 7.87
CA GLN A 39 7.62 -10.00 9.34
C GLN A 39 7.82 -8.54 9.80
N LEU A 40 8.66 -7.76 9.12
CA LEU A 40 8.80 -6.33 9.39
C LEU A 40 7.48 -5.60 9.11
N VAL A 41 6.81 -5.97 8.01
CA VAL A 41 5.52 -5.39 7.62
C VAL A 41 4.43 -5.76 8.63
N VAL A 42 4.31 -7.04 8.99
CA VAL A 42 3.32 -7.51 9.97
C VAL A 42 3.53 -6.86 11.34
N SER A 43 4.79 -6.71 11.78
CA SER A 43 5.11 -6.08 13.07
C SER A 43 4.78 -4.58 13.11
N ASN A 44 4.67 -3.93 11.95
CA ASN A 44 4.39 -2.50 11.82
C ASN A 44 3.08 -2.24 11.06
N ILE A 45 2.16 -3.22 11.04
CA ILE A 45 1.01 -3.25 10.13
C ILE A 45 0.15 -1.99 10.23
N PHE A 46 -0.09 -1.48 11.44
CA PHE A 46 -0.93 -0.30 11.64
C PHE A 46 -0.32 0.95 10.99
N GLN A 47 0.92 1.29 11.31
CA GLN A 47 1.57 2.49 10.76
C GLN A 47 1.76 2.42 9.25
N ILE A 48 2.15 1.25 8.74
CA ILE A 48 2.29 1.04 7.29
C ILE A 48 0.96 1.24 6.58
N PHE A 49 -0.12 0.64 7.09
CA PHE A 49 -1.43 0.73 6.44
C PHE A 49 -2.12 2.08 6.68
N ASP A 50 -1.84 2.78 7.77
CA ASP A 50 -2.27 4.18 7.96
C ASP A 50 -1.71 5.09 6.86
N SER A 51 -0.44 4.91 6.47
CA SER A 51 0.15 5.67 5.34
C SER A 51 -0.21 5.11 3.96
N PHE A 52 -0.50 3.79 3.84
CA PHE A 52 -0.77 3.15 2.54
C PHE A 52 -2.25 3.20 2.10
N VAL A 53 -3.22 3.05 3.00
CA VAL A 53 -4.66 3.09 2.67
C VAL A 53 -5.07 4.36 1.90
N PRO A 54 -4.53 5.56 2.21
CA PRO A 54 -4.76 6.76 1.41
C PRO A 54 -4.34 6.64 -0.07
N ARG A 55 -3.43 5.71 -0.41
CA ARG A 55 -3.01 5.44 -1.80
C ARG A 55 -4.05 4.62 -2.56
N ILE A 56 -4.79 3.72 -1.90
CA ILE A 56 -5.94 3.02 -2.49
C ILE A 56 -7.05 4.01 -2.89
N CYS A 57 -7.13 5.13 -2.18
CA CYS A 57 -8.08 6.22 -2.45
C CYS A 57 -7.44 7.46 -3.09
N ASP A 58 -6.24 7.34 -3.69
CA ASP A 58 -5.45 8.49 -4.14
C ASP A 58 -6.20 9.34 -5.19
N SER A 59 -5.96 10.66 -5.18
CA SER A 59 -6.51 11.56 -6.20
C SER A 59 -5.90 11.33 -7.58
N HIS A 60 -4.66 10.83 -7.63
CA HIS A 60 -3.96 10.51 -8.86
C HIS A 60 -4.21 9.06 -9.30
N LYS A 61 -4.84 8.89 -10.47
CA LYS A 61 -5.31 7.59 -10.96
C LYS A 61 -4.22 6.52 -11.05
N LYS A 62 -2.99 6.89 -11.45
CA LYS A 62 -1.88 5.92 -11.54
C LYS A 62 -1.41 5.42 -10.18
N VAL A 63 -1.43 6.27 -9.15
CA VAL A 63 -1.05 5.88 -7.78
C VAL A 63 -2.10 4.93 -7.23
N LYS A 64 -3.38 5.29 -7.41
CA LYS A 64 -4.52 4.48 -7.03
C LYS A 64 -4.50 3.09 -7.67
N GLN A 65 -4.33 3.02 -8.99
CA GLN A 65 -4.26 1.75 -9.71
C GLN A 65 -3.11 0.89 -9.18
N GLN A 66 -1.91 1.45 -9.09
CA GLN A 66 -0.74 0.71 -8.59
C GLN A 66 -0.94 0.23 -7.15
N ALA A 67 -1.58 1.03 -6.28
CA ALA A 67 -1.87 0.64 -4.91
C ALA A 67 -2.84 -0.55 -4.84
N LEU A 68 -3.87 -0.59 -5.69
CA LEU A 68 -4.79 -1.73 -5.79
C LEU A 68 -4.06 -2.99 -6.28
N GLU A 69 -3.26 -2.88 -7.34
CA GLU A 69 -2.47 -3.99 -7.90
C GLU A 69 -1.46 -4.54 -6.87
N VAL A 70 -0.78 -3.65 -6.13
CA VAL A 70 0.13 -4.05 -5.04
C VAL A 70 -0.64 -4.72 -3.91
N LEU A 71 -1.78 -4.19 -3.50
CA LEU A 71 -2.60 -4.81 -2.46
C LEU A 71 -2.98 -6.24 -2.85
N ALA A 72 -3.49 -6.44 -4.06
CA ALA A 72 -3.82 -7.76 -4.58
C ALA A 72 -2.60 -8.72 -4.55
N SER A 73 -1.42 -8.20 -4.90
CA SER A 73 -0.18 -8.97 -4.93
C SER A 73 0.36 -9.37 -3.55
N VAL A 74 0.02 -8.63 -2.48
CA VAL A 74 0.55 -8.89 -1.13
C VAL A 74 -0.41 -9.63 -0.21
N ILE A 75 -1.67 -9.82 -0.60
CA ILE A 75 -2.67 -10.57 0.19
C ILE A 75 -2.16 -11.99 0.52
N ASP A 76 -1.64 -12.72 -0.47
CA ASP A 76 -1.15 -14.08 -0.26
C ASP A 76 0.14 -14.16 0.58
N THR A 77 0.91 -13.07 0.61
CA THR A 77 2.16 -12.97 1.35
C THR A 77 1.91 -12.63 2.81
N LEU A 78 0.98 -11.70 3.08
CA LEU A 78 0.69 -11.22 4.43
C LEU A 78 -0.41 -12.03 5.14
N ARG A 79 -1.36 -12.62 4.39
CA ARG A 79 -2.45 -13.48 4.88
C ARG A 79 -3.11 -12.93 6.14
N ASP A 80 -3.12 -13.71 7.22
CA ASP A 80 -3.72 -13.37 8.51
C ASP A 80 -3.05 -12.15 9.17
N GLY A 81 -1.84 -11.76 8.73
CA GLY A 81 -1.19 -10.53 9.14
C GLY A 81 -1.97 -9.27 8.74
N LEU A 82 -2.88 -9.36 7.75
CA LEU A 82 -3.78 -8.26 7.37
C LEU A 82 -5.00 -8.13 8.28
N ASN A 83 -5.32 -9.14 9.11
CA ASN A 83 -6.52 -9.16 9.95
C ASN A 83 -6.74 -7.85 10.75
N PRO A 84 -5.72 -7.22 11.35
CA PRO A 84 -5.91 -5.98 12.10
C PRO A 84 -6.36 -4.77 11.26
N VAL A 85 -6.14 -4.80 9.94
CA VAL A 85 -6.40 -3.68 9.01
C VAL A 85 -7.44 -4.03 7.94
N LEU A 86 -8.09 -5.19 8.03
CA LEU A 86 -9.08 -5.64 7.03
C LEU A 86 -10.24 -4.66 6.85
N ILE A 87 -10.75 -4.07 7.94
CA ILE A 87 -11.91 -3.19 7.89
C ILE A 87 -11.61 -1.94 7.05
N CYS A 88 -10.50 -1.24 7.33
CA CYS A 88 -10.14 -0.04 6.59
C CYS A 88 -9.76 -0.35 5.13
N LEU A 89 -9.18 -1.52 4.86
CA LEU A 89 -8.91 -1.99 3.50
C LEU A 89 -10.20 -2.21 2.71
N VAL A 90 -11.18 -2.92 3.27
CA VAL A 90 -12.47 -3.17 2.60
C VAL A 90 -13.20 -1.85 2.31
N GLU A 91 -13.22 -0.92 3.27
CA GLU A 91 -13.80 0.41 3.06
C GLU A 91 -13.09 1.22 1.96
N ALA A 92 -11.77 1.07 1.82
CA ALA A 92 -11.00 1.75 0.77
C ALA A 92 -11.22 1.12 -0.60
N ILE A 93 -11.25 -0.22 -0.69
CA ILE A 93 -11.47 -0.97 -1.95
C ILE A 93 -12.86 -0.69 -2.50
N THR A 94 -13.89 -0.72 -1.65
CA THR A 94 -15.29 -0.55 -2.08
C THR A 94 -15.54 0.79 -2.79
N LYS A 95 -14.77 1.84 -2.46
CA LYS A 95 -14.81 3.15 -3.14
C LYS A 95 -14.30 3.13 -4.58
N ASN A 96 -13.66 2.04 -5.02
CA ASN A 96 -13.09 1.90 -6.36
C ASN A 96 -13.90 0.96 -7.27
N LEU A 97 -14.83 0.17 -6.73
CA LEU A 97 -15.62 -0.82 -7.47
C LEU A 97 -16.51 -0.21 -8.57
N ASN A 98 -16.84 1.07 -8.48
CA ASN A 98 -17.63 1.79 -9.49
C ASN A 98 -16.78 2.72 -10.39
N SER A 99 -15.45 2.54 -10.38
CA SER A 99 -14.55 3.38 -11.15
C SER A 99 -14.80 3.25 -12.66
N LYS A 100 -14.93 4.39 -13.34
CA LYS A 100 -15.01 4.45 -14.82
C LYS A 100 -13.65 4.24 -15.49
N HIS A 101 -12.56 4.23 -14.73
CA HIS A 101 -11.22 3.99 -15.25
C HIS A 101 -10.95 2.50 -15.29
N ALA A 102 -10.88 1.91 -16.49
CA ALA A 102 -10.78 0.47 -16.68
C ALA A 102 -9.63 -0.17 -15.89
N GLY A 103 -8.45 0.46 -15.85
CA GLY A 103 -7.31 -0.06 -15.06
C GLY A 103 -7.52 -0.04 -13.55
N ILE A 104 -8.35 0.85 -13.01
CA ILE A 104 -8.69 0.87 -11.58
C ILE A 104 -9.80 -0.14 -11.28
N TYR A 105 -10.74 -0.32 -12.20
CA TYR A 105 -11.82 -1.29 -12.04
C TYR A 105 -11.32 -2.74 -12.16
N ALA A 106 -10.31 -2.97 -13.00
CA ALA A 106 -9.75 -4.31 -13.23
C ALA A 106 -8.67 -4.71 -12.21
N ALA A 107 -8.14 -3.77 -11.44
CA ALA A 107 -7.16 -4.00 -10.38
C ALA A 107 -7.85 -4.52 -9.11
#